data_AF-A0A9C7RG39-F1
#
_entry.id   AF-A0A9C7RG39-F1
#
_cell.length_a   1.000
_cell.length_b   1.000
_cell.length_c   1.000
_cell.angle_alpha   90.00
_cell.angle_beta   90.00
_cell.angle_gamma   90.00
#
_symmetry.space_group_name_H-M   'P 1'
#
loop_
_entity.id
_entity.type
_entity.pdbx_description
1 polymer ?
#
loop_
_entity_poly.entity_id
_entity_poly.type
_entity_poly.pdbx_seq_one_letter_code
_entity_poly.pdbx_strand_id
1 'polypeptide(L)'
;MQKEMLQKRRQAQLKAKRLRSTLIIGGVVLLVGSFIGLVTWNYFKPLAGEEVPHLEDATAHVPEGSDPGPYSSSPPTSGRHYG
;
A
#
# COMPACT_ATOMS: atom_id res chain seq x y z
N MET A 1 -40.85 -43.21 -10.14
CA MET A 1 -39.70 -43.13 -9.21
C MET A 1 -38.34 -42.90 -9.88
N GLN A 2 -37.82 -43.78 -10.77
CA GLN A 2 -36.43 -43.62 -11.28
C GLN A 2 -36.16 -42.29 -12.03
N LYS A 3 -37.13 -41.81 -12.83
CA LYS A 3 -36.99 -40.55 -13.59
C LYS A 3 -36.92 -39.31 -12.69
N GLU A 4 -37.65 -39.29 -11.58
CA GLU A 4 -37.63 -38.19 -10.60
C GLU A 4 -36.29 -38.13 -9.86
N MET A 5 -35.70 -39.29 -9.56
CA MET A 5 -34.40 -39.39 -8.91
C MET A 5 -33.27 -38.86 -9.80
N LEU A 6 -33.32 -39.15 -11.11
CA LEU A 6 -32.42 -38.59 -12.13
C LEU A 6 -32.55 -37.07 -12.26
N GLN A 7 -33.78 -36.55 -12.25
CA GLN A 7 -34.03 -35.10 -12.29
C GLN A 7 -33.50 -34.39 -11.04
N LYS A 8 -33.74 -34.93 -9.84
CA LYS A 8 -33.17 -34.40 -8.59
C LYS A 8 -31.64 -34.39 -8.59
N ARG A 9 -31.00 -35.46 -9.09
CA ARG A 9 -29.53 -35.51 -9.26
C ARG A 9 -29.01 -34.44 -10.22
N ARG A 10 -29.66 -34.25 -11.38
CA ARG A 10 -29.30 -33.17 -12.33
C ARG A 10 -29.44 -31.80 -11.68
N GLN A 11 -30.54 -31.54 -10.97
CA GLN A 11 -30.73 -30.26 -10.29
C GLN A 11 -29.68 -30.02 -9.20
N ALA A 12 -29.35 -31.03 -8.40
CA ALA A 12 -28.30 -30.93 -7.38
C ALA A 12 -26.92 -30.64 -8.01
N GLN A 13 -26.59 -31.31 -9.11
CA GLN A 13 -25.36 -31.05 -9.86
C GLN A 13 -25.32 -29.64 -10.45
N LEU A 14 -26.42 -29.14 -11.01
CA LEU A 14 -26.49 -27.78 -11.54
C LEU A 14 -26.35 -26.73 -10.43
N LYS A 15 -27.00 -26.94 -9.28
CA LYS A 15 -26.84 -26.06 -8.11
C LYS A 15 -25.39 -26.04 -7.62
N ALA A 16 -24.74 -27.20 -7.51
CA ALA A 16 -23.35 -27.30 -7.12
C ALA A 16 -22.40 -26.62 -8.13
N LYS A 17 -22.66 -26.77 -9.44
CA LYS A 17 -21.89 -26.08 -10.50
C LYS A 17 -22.05 -24.57 -10.42
N ARG A 18 -23.28 -24.08 -10.21
CA ARG A 18 -23.55 -22.64 -10.05
C ARG A 18 -22.82 -22.09 -8.82
N LEU A 19 -22.92 -22.76 -7.68
CA LEU A 19 -22.25 -22.32 -6.44
C LEU A 19 -20.73 -22.23 -6.64
N ARG A 20 -20.12 -23.25 -7.25
CA ARG A 20 -18.68 -23.25 -7.59
C ARG A 20 -18.32 -22.11 -8.54
N SER A 21 -19.10 -21.90 -9.59
CA SER A 21 -18.86 -20.81 -10.55
C SER A 21 -18.95 -19.45 -9.88
N THR A 22 -19.96 -19.23 -9.03
CA THR A 22 -20.11 -17.97 -8.28
C THR A 22 -18.93 -17.74 -7.33
N LEU A 23 -18.47 -18.80 -6.64
CA LEU A 23 -17.30 -18.71 -5.77
C LEU A 23 -16.01 -18.38 -6.54
N ILE A 24 -15.80 -19.02 -7.70
CA ILE A 24 -14.64 -18.75 -8.55
C ILE A 24 -14.67 -17.31 -9.06
N ILE A 25 -15.82 -16.86 -9.59
CA ILE A 25 -15.97 -15.49 -10.09
C ILE A 25 -15.79 -14.48 -8.95
N GLY A 26 -16.40 -14.73 -7.79
CA GLY A 26 -16.23 -13.88 -6.61
C GLY A 26 -14.77 -13.78 -6.16
N GLY A 27 -14.05 -14.91 -6.17
CA GLY A 27 -12.61 -14.95 -5.85
C GLY A 27 -11.76 -14.16 -6.86
N VAL A 28 -12.05 -14.28 -8.15
CA VAL A 28 -11.35 -13.52 -9.22
C VAL A 28 -11.60 -12.02 -9.05
N VAL A 29 -12.84 -11.61 -8.82
CA VAL A 29 -13.18 -10.19 -8.61
C VAL A 29 -12.47 -9.64 -7.39
N LEU A 30 -12.43 -10.40 -6.28
CA LEU A 30 -11.70 -9.99 -5.08
C LEU A 30 -10.20 -9.85 -5.34
N LEU A 31 -9.57 -10.82 -6.01
CA LEU A 31 -8.15 -10.78 -6.33
C LEU A 31 -7.79 -9.54 -7.18
N VAL A 32 -8.55 -9.32 -8.25
CA VAL A 32 -8.34 -8.18 -9.15
C VAL A 32 -8.60 -6.87 -8.43
N GLY A 33 -9.68 -6.78 -7.65
CA GLY A 33 -10.02 -5.61 -6.85
C GLY A 33 -8.95 -5.26 -5.82
N SER A 34 -8.45 -6.25 -5.06
CA SER A 34 -7.36 -6.04 -4.11
C SER A 34 -6.07 -5.61 -4.80
N PHE A 35 -5.73 -6.19 -5.95
CA PHE A 35 -4.54 -5.80 -6.69
C PHE A 35 -4.61 -4.34 -7.15
N ILE A 36 -5.73 -3.94 -7.77
CA ILE A 36 -5.96 -2.56 -8.21
C ILE A 36 -5.92 -1.60 -7.00
N GLY A 37 -6.56 -1.97 -5.90
CA GLY A 37 -6.57 -1.18 -4.66
C GLY A 37 -5.17 -0.97 -4.10
N LEU A 38 -4.34 -2.01 -4.05
CA LEU A 38 -2.95 -1.92 -3.59
C LEU A 38 -2.10 -1.04 -4.50
N VAL A 39 -2.21 -1.21 -5.83
CA VAL A 39 -1.46 -0.39 -6.79
C VAL A 39 -1.85 1.08 -6.66
N THR A 40 -3.15 1.36 -6.59
CA THR A 40 -3.71 2.71 -6.44
C THR A 40 -3.23 3.33 -5.12
N TRP A 41 -3.31 2.58 -4.03
CA TRP A 41 -2.84 3.04 -2.72
C TRP A 41 -1.36 3.39 -2.74
N ASN A 42 -0.50 2.55 -3.33
CA ASN A 42 0.93 2.84 -3.43
C ASN A 42 1.25 4.00 -4.38
N TYR A 43 0.48 4.16 -5.46
CA TYR A 43 0.67 5.25 -6.43
C TYR A 43 0.30 6.62 -5.85
N PHE A 44 -0.80 6.68 -5.09
CA PHE A 44 -1.28 7.94 -4.48
C PHE A 44 -0.72 8.20 -3.10
N LYS A 45 -0.10 7.20 -2.43
CA LYS A 45 0.62 7.44 -1.19
C LYS A 45 1.80 8.37 -1.54
N PRO A 46 1.81 9.62 -1.05
CA PRO A 46 2.97 10.47 -1.23
C PRO A 46 4.19 9.71 -0.69
N LEU A 47 5.29 9.71 -1.43
CA LEU A 47 6.54 9.18 -0.91
C LEU A 47 6.77 9.86 0.44
N ALA A 48 6.81 9.06 1.51
CA ALA A 48 7.21 9.57 2.80
C ALA A 48 8.54 10.29 2.59
N GLY A 49 8.65 11.51 3.13
CA GLY A 49 9.58 12.55 2.73
C GLY A 49 10.99 12.08 2.38
N GLU A 50 11.63 12.85 1.50
CA GLU A 50 13.01 12.65 1.06
C GLU A 50 13.91 12.23 2.23
N GLU A 51 14.67 11.15 2.04
CA GLU A 51 15.66 10.70 3.01
C GLU A 51 16.78 11.74 3.04
N VAL A 52 16.61 12.74 3.91
CA VAL A 52 17.59 13.82 4.08
C VAL A 52 18.82 13.21 4.76
N PRO A 53 20.02 13.31 4.16
CA PRO A 53 21.25 12.85 4.79
C PRO A 53 21.38 13.44 6.19
N HIS A 54 21.61 12.58 7.18
CA HIS A 54 21.86 13.02 8.55
C HIS A 54 23.18 13.80 8.54
N LEU A 55 23.12 15.13 8.75
CA LEU A 55 24.31 15.94 8.93
C LEU A 55 25.01 15.45 10.20
N GLU A 56 26.14 14.78 10.05
CA GLU A 56 26.91 14.23 11.18
C GLU A 56 27.35 15.33 12.18
N ASP A 57 27.35 16.59 11.74
CA ASP A 57 27.74 17.77 12.52
C ASP A 57 26.56 18.53 13.16
N ALA A 58 25.38 17.91 13.33
CA ALA A 58 24.22 18.57 13.96
C ALA A 58 24.49 19.05 15.41
N THR A 59 25.52 18.52 16.07
CA THR A 59 25.98 18.90 17.41
C THR A 59 27.14 19.91 17.41
N ALA A 60 27.71 20.26 16.25
CA ALA A 60 28.82 21.21 16.18
C ALA A 60 28.30 22.66 16.24
N HIS A 61 28.77 23.42 17.23
CA HIS A 61 28.48 24.85 17.35
C HIS A 61 29.18 25.64 16.24
N VAL A 62 28.41 26.53 15.61
CA VAL A 62 28.96 27.49 14.65
C VAL A 62 29.37 28.74 15.45
N PRO A 63 30.63 29.17 15.38
CA PRO A 63 31.08 30.41 16.03
C PRO A 63 30.24 31.62 15.60
N GLU A 64 29.96 32.53 16.54
CA GLU A 64 29.24 33.76 16.23
C GLU A 64 29.93 34.55 15.09
N GLY A 65 29.14 34.95 14.09
CA GLY A 65 29.62 35.68 12.92
C GLY A 65 30.20 34.81 11.80
N SER A 66 30.18 33.48 11.92
CA SER A 66 30.58 32.56 10.85
C SER A 66 29.38 31.95 10.11
N ASP A 67 29.57 31.63 8.82
CA ASP A 67 28.54 31.04 7.96
C ASP A 67 28.24 29.59 8.40
N PRO A 68 26.99 29.25 8.78
CA PRO A 68 26.62 27.90 9.19
C PRO A 68 26.65 26.89 8.04
N GLY A 69 26.84 27.33 6.79
CA GLY A 69 26.79 26.50 5.61
C GLY A 69 25.36 26.09 5.24
N PRO A 70 25.20 25.24 4.21
CA PRO A 70 23.89 24.83 3.73
C PRO A 70 23.17 23.90 4.71
N TYR A 71 21.89 24.15 4.93
CA TYR A 71 20.99 23.24 5.65
C TYR A 71 20.61 22.04 4.78
N SER A 72 20.32 20.91 5.41
CA SER A 72 19.95 19.68 4.71
C SER A 72 18.50 19.67 4.19
N SER A 73 17.65 20.60 4.64
CA SER A 73 16.24 20.69 4.22
C SER A 73 15.72 22.14 4.19
N SER A 74 14.64 22.37 3.44
CA SER A 74 13.92 23.66 3.34
C SER A 74 12.40 23.44 3.44
N PRO A 75 11.72 23.84 4.53
CA PRO A 75 12.25 24.51 5.73
C PRO A 75 13.16 23.59 6.55
N PRO A 76 14.14 24.14 7.29
CA PRO A 76 15.10 23.36 8.05
C PRO A 76 14.41 22.55 9.16
N THR A 77 14.67 21.24 9.19
CA THR A 77 14.18 20.30 10.21
C THR A 77 14.82 20.50 11.58
N SER A 78 16.07 20.98 11.59
CA SER A 78 16.84 21.50 12.71
C SER A 78 18.05 22.26 12.13
N GLY A 79 18.61 23.22 12.87
CA GLY A 79 19.76 24.00 12.41
C GLY A 79 20.92 23.96 13.41
N ARG A 80 22.15 24.26 12.96
CA ARG A 80 23.29 24.40 13.87
C ARG A 80 22.99 25.53 14.87
N HIS A 81 23.13 25.24 16.16
CA HIS A 81 22.84 26.21 17.21
C HIS A 81 24.07 27.11 17.40
N TYR A 82 23.88 28.43 17.26
CA TYR A 82 24.83 29.42 17.75
C TYR A 82 24.87 29.34 19.28
N GLY A 83 26.06 29.40 19.86
CA GLY A 83 26.30 29.42 21.30
C GLY A 83 27.44 30.35 21.64
#